data_AF-A0A0S2CH66-F1
#
_entry.id   AF-A0A0S2CH66-F1
#
_cell.length_a   1.000
_cell.length_b   1.000
_cell.length_c   1.000
_cell.angle_alpha   90.00
_cell.angle_beta   90.00
_cell.angle_gamma   90.00
#
_symmetry.space_group_name_H-M   'P 1'
#
loop_
_entity.id
_entity.type
_entity.pdbx_description
1 polymer ?
#
loop_
_entity_poly.entity_id
_entity_poly.type
_entity_poly.pdbx_seq_one_letter_code
_entity_poly.pdbx_strand_id
1 'polypeptide(L)'
;MVTAPKICLLDNSWNLMVGPFTRSQIGLDNSFKDKSLSPIWNYTQAEFFTLFKNAKIIQFCNYECYKPWENPYNLNFYGVKKDYLITYPYYNTWWMLAFSLKEFRKDFQEIQINNEKNAISFYCKLIEENTFKSKMYNNHIHKKKIRLYGLLRKF
;
A
#
# COMPACT_ATOMS: atom_id res chain seq x y z
N MET A 1 -35.35 -1.68 28.87
CA MET A 1 -34.06 -0.95 28.83
C MET A 1 -32.94 -1.97 28.75
N VAL A 2 -32.26 -2.08 27.61
CA VAL A 2 -31.05 -2.91 27.53
C VAL A 2 -29.93 -2.07 28.15
N THR A 3 -29.55 -2.39 29.38
CA THR A 3 -28.34 -1.81 29.98
C THR A 3 -27.15 -2.22 29.13
N ALA A 4 -26.40 -1.26 28.60
CA ALA A 4 -25.20 -1.55 27.83
C ALA A 4 -24.30 -2.52 28.63
N PRO A 5 -23.76 -3.58 28.00
CA PRO A 5 -22.90 -4.52 28.69
C PRO A 5 -21.71 -3.79 29.32
N LYS A 6 -21.20 -4.27 30.45
CA LYS A 6 -19.96 -3.74 31.04
C LYS A 6 -18.83 -3.91 30.01
N ILE A 7 -18.35 -2.79 29.46
CA ILE A 7 -17.28 -2.79 28.46
C ILE A 7 -15.93 -2.74 29.19
N CYS A 8 -15.08 -3.75 28.96
CA CYS A 8 -13.67 -3.69 29.33
C CYS A 8 -12.87 -3.09 28.17
N LEU A 9 -12.17 -1.99 28.42
CA LEU A 9 -11.33 -1.34 27.41
C LEU A 9 -9.97 -2.04 27.38
N LEU A 10 -9.65 -2.66 26.25
CA LEU A 10 -8.32 -3.20 25.97
C LEU A 10 -7.44 -2.12 25.35
N ASP A 11 -6.15 -2.18 25.61
CA ASP A 11 -5.19 -1.33 24.91
C ASP A 11 -5.04 -1.75 23.43
N ASN A 12 -4.49 -0.83 22.61
CA ASN A 12 -4.40 -1.02 21.17
C ASN A 12 -3.46 -2.16 20.72
N SER A 13 -2.67 -2.77 21.62
CA SER A 13 -1.83 -3.93 21.26
C SER A 13 -2.69 -5.17 20.95
N TRP A 14 -3.89 -5.24 21.52
CA TRP A 14 -4.90 -6.27 21.25
C TRP A 14 -5.68 -6.04 19.94
N ASN A 15 -5.42 -4.94 19.25
CA ASN A 15 -6.06 -4.63 17.98
C ASN A 15 -5.23 -3.66 17.15
N LEU A 16 -3.95 -3.99 16.93
CA LEU A 16 -3.04 -3.10 16.22
C LEU A 16 -3.39 -3.10 14.73
N MET A 17 -4.06 -2.04 14.29
CA MET A 17 -4.36 -1.82 12.88
C MET A 17 -3.07 -1.55 12.10
N VAL A 18 -2.96 -2.10 10.90
CA VAL A 18 -1.77 -1.86 10.03
C VAL A 18 -1.84 -0.55 9.24
N GLY A 19 -2.95 0.18 9.34
CA GLY A 19 -3.16 1.48 8.68
C GLY A 19 -2.03 2.49 8.87
N PRO A 20 -1.38 2.62 10.05
CA PRO A 20 -0.24 3.51 10.22
C PRO A 20 0.93 3.24 9.26
N PHE A 21 1.05 2.02 8.73
CA PHE A 21 2.05 1.69 7.72
C PHE A 21 1.54 1.95 6.30
N THR A 22 0.27 1.67 6.03
CA THR A 22 -0.26 1.57 4.67
C THR A 22 -0.93 2.83 4.14
N ARG A 23 -1.50 3.68 5.00
CA ARG A 23 -2.34 4.83 4.58
C ARG A 23 -1.58 5.85 3.72
N SER A 24 -0.39 6.27 4.13
CA SER A 24 0.41 7.21 3.34
C SER A 24 0.80 6.64 1.97
N GLN A 25 1.05 5.32 1.90
CA GLN A 25 1.36 4.65 0.64
C GLN A 25 0.17 4.63 -0.31
N ILE A 26 -1.08 4.69 0.16
CA ILE A 26 -2.31 4.80 -0.66
C ILE A 26 -2.79 6.24 -0.84
N GLY A 27 -1.98 7.24 -0.50
CA GLY A 27 -2.33 8.66 -0.64
C GLY A 27 -3.37 9.15 0.37
N LEU A 28 -3.56 8.42 1.47
CA LEU A 28 -4.41 8.86 2.58
C LEU A 28 -3.56 9.47 3.69
N ASP A 29 -4.14 10.47 4.38
CA ASP A 29 -3.52 11.07 5.55
C ASP A 29 -3.30 10.05 6.65
N ASN A 30 -2.28 10.29 7.47
CA ASN A 30 -1.86 9.39 8.54
C ASN A 30 -1.53 10.22 9.79
N SER A 31 -2.57 10.62 10.53
CA SER A 31 -2.46 11.54 11.66
C SER A 31 -2.58 10.80 13.00
N PHE A 32 -1.67 11.13 13.91
CA PHE A 32 -1.64 10.63 15.28
C PHE A 32 -2.19 11.70 16.24
N LYS A 33 -2.56 11.28 17.45
CA LYS A 33 -3.18 12.13 18.49
C LYS A 33 -2.37 13.39 18.82
N ASP A 34 -1.05 13.31 18.71
CA ASP A 34 -0.11 14.41 18.96
C ASP A 34 0.04 15.40 17.79
N LYS A 35 -0.59 15.12 16.63
CA LYS A 35 -0.41 15.89 15.39
C LYS A 35 -1.67 16.56 14.85
N SER A 36 -2.85 16.18 15.33
CA SER A 36 -4.13 16.68 14.82
C SER A 36 -5.17 16.73 15.94
N LEU A 37 -6.06 17.73 15.88
CA LEU A 37 -7.26 17.79 16.71
C LEU A 37 -8.29 16.72 16.34
N SER A 38 -8.21 16.20 15.12
CA SER A 38 -9.00 15.09 14.58
C SER A 38 -8.05 14.00 14.07
N PRO A 39 -7.39 13.25 14.97
CA PRO A 39 -6.44 12.23 14.57
C PRO A 39 -7.17 10.99 14.02
N ILE A 40 -6.54 10.32 13.06
CA ILE A 40 -6.99 8.99 12.60
C ILE A 40 -6.67 7.95 13.68
N TRP A 41 -5.53 8.11 14.35
CA TRP A 41 -5.09 7.22 15.41
C TRP A 41 -5.19 7.90 16.77
N ASN A 42 -5.94 7.28 17.68
CA ASN A 42 -6.14 7.77 19.06
C ASN A 42 -4.93 7.54 19.99
N TYR A 43 -3.77 7.27 19.42
CA TYR A 43 -2.47 7.16 20.10
C TYR A 43 -1.47 8.08 19.43
N THR A 44 -0.46 8.50 20.18
CA THR A 44 0.67 9.28 19.70
C THR A 44 1.61 8.42 18.86
N GLN A 45 2.49 9.07 18.09
CA GLN A 45 3.50 8.35 17.34
C GLN A 45 4.48 7.57 18.25
N ALA A 46 4.79 8.09 19.45
CA ALA A 46 5.64 7.40 20.41
C ALA A 46 4.96 6.13 20.95
N GLU A 47 3.67 6.22 21.33
CA GLU A 47 2.88 5.07 21.78
C GLU A 47 2.77 4.01 20.69
N PHE A 48 2.62 4.41 19.42
CA PHE A 48 2.58 3.48 18.30
C PHE A 48 3.81 2.57 18.26
N PHE A 49 5.03 3.08 18.47
CA PHE A 49 6.23 2.24 18.46
C PHE A 49 6.26 1.24 19.61
N THR A 50 5.71 1.60 20.77
CA THR A 50 5.55 0.68 21.90
C THR A 50 4.51 -0.40 21.59
N LEU A 51 3.37 0.00 21.03
CA LEU A 51 2.31 -0.92 20.59
C LEU A 51 2.81 -1.88 19.52
N PHE A 52 3.59 -1.38 18.55
CA PHE A 52 4.17 -2.16 17.47
C PHE A 52 5.06 -3.29 18.00
N LYS A 53 5.91 -3.01 19.00
CA LYS A 53 6.78 -4.02 19.61
C LYS A 53 6.02 -5.05 20.44
N ASN A 54 4.87 -4.67 21.00
CA ASN A 54 4.12 -5.47 21.96
C ASN A 54 2.80 -6.03 21.39
N ALA A 55 2.59 -5.92 20.08
CA ALA A 55 1.34 -6.29 19.43
C ALA A 55 0.95 -7.76 19.71
N LYS A 56 -0.31 -7.97 20.09
CA LYS A 56 -0.91 -9.28 20.37
C LYS A 56 -1.77 -9.75 19.20
N ILE A 57 -2.51 -8.82 18.60
CA ILE A 57 -3.33 -9.07 17.42
C ILE A 57 -3.06 -7.98 16.40
N ILE A 58 -2.81 -8.40 15.17
CA ILE A 58 -2.65 -7.52 14.01
C ILE A 58 -3.97 -7.48 13.25
N GLN A 59 -4.53 -6.28 13.09
CA GLN A 59 -5.80 -6.08 12.40
C GLN A 59 -5.60 -5.55 10.98
N PHE A 60 -6.09 -6.32 10.00
CA PHE A 60 -6.20 -5.93 8.60
C PHE A 60 -7.61 -5.37 8.32
N CYS A 61 -7.85 -4.10 8.67
CA CYS A 61 -9.17 -3.46 8.56
C CYS A 61 -9.57 -3.08 7.12
N ASN A 62 -10.88 -3.14 6.81
CA ASN A 62 -11.43 -3.06 5.46
C ASN A 62 -11.17 -1.76 4.67
N TYR A 63 -10.78 -0.65 5.30
CA TYR A 63 -10.82 0.69 4.66
C TYR A 63 -9.48 1.45 4.68
N GLU A 64 -8.43 0.90 5.29
CA GLU A 64 -7.20 1.66 5.53
C GLU A 64 -5.93 0.83 5.32
N CYS A 65 -6.10 -0.43 4.95
CA CYS A 65 -4.99 -1.32 4.71
C CYS A 65 -5.19 -2.21 3.50
N TYR A 66 -4.03 -2.59 2.96
CA TYR A 66 -3.92 -3.58 1.94
C TYR A 66 -3.88 -4.98 2.58
N LYS A 67 -4.87 -5.82 2.26
CA LYS A 67 -4.95 -7.17 2.83
C LYS A 67 -3.94 -8.09 2.15
N PRO A 68 -3.21 -8.93 2.91
CA PRO A 68 -2.16 -9.79 2.34
C PRO A 68 -2.67 -10.72 1.23
N TRP A 69 -3.93 -11.14 1.30
CA TRP A 69 -4.58 -12.06 0.36
C TRP A 69 -5.32 -11.38 -0.80
N GLU A 70 -5.41 -10.05 -0.83
CA GLU A 70 -5.97 -9.34 -1.99
C GLU A 70 -4.91 -9.25 -3.10
N ASN A 71 -5.22 -8.56 -4.22
CA ASN A 71 -4.27 -8.33 -5.30
C ASN A 71 -3.49 -7.02 -5.08
N PRO A 72 -2.15 -7.06 -4.88
CA PRO A 72 -1.38 -5.86 -4.53
C PRO A 72 -1.23 -4.88 -5.68
N TYR A 73 -1.51 -5.36 -6.88
CA TYR A 73 -1.31 -4.70 -8.14
C TYR A 73 -2.61 -4.15 -8.72
N ASN A 74 -3.70 -4.17 -7.92
CA ASN A 74 -4.91 -3.45 -8.28
C ASN A 74 -4.66 -1.94 -8.16
N LEU A 75 -4.55 -1.30 -9.31
CA LEU A 75 -4.20 0.11 -9.49
C LEU A 75 -5.28 1.11 -9.06
N ASN A 76 -6.47 0.62 -8.69
CA ASN A 76 -7.62 1.45 -8.38
C ASN A 76 -7.94 1.43 -6.88
N PHE A 77 -6.97 1.80 -6.04
CA PHE A 77 -7.23 2.05 -4.63
C PHE A 77 -7.31 3.56 -4.40
N TYR A 78 -8.50 4.05 -4.03
CA TYR A 78 -8.79 5.48 -3.81
C TYR A 78 -8.37 6.43 -4.96
N GLY A 79 -8.34 5.93 -6.20
CA GLY A 79 -8.00 6.72 -7.38
C GLY A 79 -6.51 7.09 -7.50
N VAL A 80 -5.64 6.53 -6.67
CA VAL A 80 -4.20 6.78 -6.71
C VAL A 80 -3.51 5.71 -7.56
N LYS A 81 -3.03 6.09 -8.75
CA LYS A 81 -2.18 5.22 -9.57
C LYS A 81 -0.84 5.03 -8.87
N LYS A 82 -0.48 3.76 -8.62
CA LYS A 82 0.80 3.40 -8.00
C LYS A 82 1.72 2.71 -8.98
N ASP A 83 3.01 2.96 -8.82
CA ASP A 83 4.11 2.28 -9.49
C ASP A 83 4.89 1.34 -8.54
N TYR A 84 4.41 1.15 -7.30
CA TYR A 84 5.07 0.37 -6.27
C TYR A 84 4.11 -0.50 -5.44
N LEU A 85 4.69 -1.51 -4.79
CA LEU A 85 4.00 -2.44 -3.89
C LEU A 85 3.80 -1.81 -2.50
N ILE A 86 2.61 -2.00 -1.91
CA ILE A 86 2.36 -1.60 -0.52
C ILE A 86 3.12 -2.53 0.42
N THR A 87 3.90 -1.97 1.34
CA THR A 87 4.70 -2.73 2.29
C THR A 87 4.29 -2.46 3.74
N TYR A 88 4.35 -3.49 4.59
CA TYR A 88 4.15 -3.36 6.04
C TYR A 88 4.78 -4.59 6.75
N PRO A 89 5.15 -4.48 8.04
CA PRO A 89 6.02 -5.46 8.70
C PRO A 89 5.41 -6.85 8.93
N TYR A 90 4.09 -7.01 8.74
CA TYR A 90 3.36 -8.25 9.02
C TYR A 90 2.99 -9.07 7.78
N TYR A 91 3.36 -8.63 6.58
CA TYR A 91 2.95 -9.29 5.34
C TYR A 91 3.47 -10.74 5.25
N ASN A 92 4.77 -10.93 5.45
CA ASN A 92 5.38 -12.27 5.39
C ASN A 92 4.93 -13.17 6.54
N THR A 93 4.78 -12.61 7.74
CA THR A 93 4.28 -13.35 8.91
C THR A 93 2.86 -13.87 8.67
N TRP A 94 2.01 -13.09 8.01
CA TRP A 94 0.67 -13.53 7.65
C TRP A 94 0.70 -14.74 6.70
N TRP A 95 1.51 -14.69 5.64
CA TRP A 95 1.66 -15.80 4.69
C TRP A 95 2.23 -17.06 5.33
N MET A 96 3.23 -16.90 6.21
CA MET A 96 3.77 -18.01 6.99
C MET A 96 2.68 -18.71 7.81
N LEU A 97 1.82 -17.95 8.48
CA LEU A 97 0.71 -18.49 9.26
C LEU A 97 -0.36 -19.13 8.36
N ALA A 98 -0.72 -18.49 7.26
CA ALA A 98 -1.66 -19.01 6.28
C ALA A 98 -1.21 -20.39 5.74
N PHE A 99 0.06 -20.56 5.38
CA PHE A 99 0.59 -21.85 4.91
C PHE A 99 0.74 -22.92 6.00
N SER A 100 0.74 -22.51 7.27
CA SER A 100 0.75 -23.45 8.39
C SER A 100 -0.60 -24.17 8.57
N LEU A 101 -1.69 -23.57 8.10
CA LEU A 101 -3.03 -24.14 8.14
C LEU A 101 -3.17 -25.22 7.06
N LYS A 102 -3.15 -26.50 7.48
CA LYS A 102 -3.12 -27.65 6.55
C LYS A 102 -4.36 -27.70 5.67
N GLU A 103 -5.52 -27.39 6.24
CA GLU A 103 -6.84 -27.46 5.63
C GLU A 103 -6.99 -26.46 4.49
N PHE A 104 -6.37 -25.28 4.61
CA PHE A 104 -6.51 -24.16 3.67
C PHE A 104 -5.24 -23.90 2.84
N ARG A 105 -4.19 -24.70 3.03
CA ARG A 105 -2.88 -24.47 2.40
C ARG A 105 -2.98 -24.32 0.88
N LYS A 106 -3.77 -25.18 0.23
CA LYS A 106 -3.93 -25.15 -1.24
C LYS A 106 -4.59 -23.86 -1.70
N ASP A 107 -5.63 -23.41 -1.01
CA ASP A 107 -6.34 -22.18 -1.32
C ASP A 107 -5.39 -20.97 -1.22
N PHE A 108 -4.58 -20.91 -0.16
CA PHE A 108 -3.58 -19.87 0.00
C PHE A 108 -2.46 -19.93 -1.06
N GLN A 109 -2.04 -21.13 -1.47
CA GLN A 109 -1.04 -21.28 -2.55
C GLN A 109 -1.57 -20.75 -3.88
N GLU A 110 -2.85 -21.00 -4.18
CA GLU A 110 -3.49 -20.48 -5.39
C GLU A 110 -3.58 -18.96 -5.38
N ILE A 111 -3.95 -18.35 -4.23
CA ILE A 111 -3.93 -16.89 -4.06
C ILE A 111 -2.53 -16.33 -4.29
N GLN A 112 -1.48 -16.94 -3.72
CA GLN A 112 -0.10 -16.48 -3.89
C GLN A 112 0.33 -16.55 -5.37
N ILE A 113 0.08 -17.66 -6.05
CA ILE A 113 0.41 -17.85 -7.47
C ILE A 113 -0.32 -16.79 -8.32
N ASN A 114 -1.59 -16.51 -8.04
CA ASN A 114 -2.35 -15.49 -8.74
C ASN A 114 -1.78 -14.08 -8.50
N ASN A 115 -1.35 -13.78 -7.27
CA ASN A 115 -0.68 -12.53 -6.94
C ASN A 115 0.66 -12.37 -7.67
N GLU A 116 1.46 -13.43 -7.79
CA GLU A 116 2.71 -13.43 -8.57
C GLU A 116 2.47 -13.21 -10.07
N LYS A 117 1.43 -13.83 -10.64
CA LYS A 117 1.03 -13.56 -12.05
C LYS A 117 0.60 -12.11 -12.25
N ASN A 118 -0.15 -11.55 -11.30
CA ASN A 118 -0.57 -10.15 -11.32
C ASN A 118 0.65 -9.21 -11.21
N ALA A 119 1.66 -9.57 -10.43
CA ALA A 119 2.92 -8.83 -10.32
C ALA A 119 3.61 -8.70 -11.66
N ILE A 120 3.78 -9.81 -12.37
CA ILE A 120 4.44 -9.84 -13.68
C ILE A 120 3.70 -8.94 -14.66
N SER A 121 2.38 -9.10 -14.77
CA SER A 121 1.53 -8.28 -15.64
C SER A 121 1.63 -6.79 -15.32
N PHE A 122 1.64 -6.44 -14.04
CA PHE A 122 1.80 -5.08 -13.57
C PHE A 122 3.15 -4.47 -13.96
N TYR A 123 4.26 -5.16 -13.67
CA TYR A 123 5.58 -4.65 -14.01
C TYR A 123 5.82 -4.58 -15.53
N CYS A 124 5.29 -5.51 -16.31
CA CYS A 124 5.32 -5.42 -17.78
C CYS A 124 4.63 -4.14 -18.27
N LYS A 125 3.41 -3.86 -17.81
CA LYS A 125 2.69 -2.62 -18.16
C LYS A 125 3.48 -1.38 -17.75
N LEU A 126 4.08 -1.40 -16.56
CA LEU A 126 4.87 -0.28 -16.05
C LEU A 126 6.09 0.00 -16.94
N ILE A 127 6.80 -1.06 -17.39
CA ILE A 127 7.93 -0.96 -18.30
C ILE A 127 7.48 -0.43 -19.67
N GLU A 128 6.38 -0.93 -20.21
CA GLU A 128 5.81 -0.48 -21.48
C GLU A 128 5.45 1.02 -21.45
N GLU A 129 4.73 1.46 -20.41
CA GLU A 129 4.35 2.86 -20.22
C GLU A 129 5.58 3.77 -20.12
N ASN A 130 6.59 3.38 -19.34
CA ASN A 130 7.82 4.15 -19.18
C ASN A 130 8.64 4.20 -20.48
N THR A 131 8.68 3.10 -21.23
CA THR A 131 9.34 3.03 -22.53
C THR A 131 8.64 3.95 -23.55
N PHE A 132 7.31 3.96 -23.55
CA PHE A 132 6.52 4.83 -24.41
C PHE A 132 6.73 6.31 -24.08
N LYS A 133 6.68 6.68 -22.79
CA LYS A 133 6.97 8.05 -22.32
C LYS A 133 8.38 8.51 -22.72
N SER A 134 9.38 7.64 -22.56
CA SER A 134 10.76 7.93 -22.97
C SER A 134 10.89 8.21 -24.47
N LYS A 135 10.25 7.38 -25.32
CA LYS A 135 10.20 7.61 -26.78
C LYS A 135 9.53 8.94 -27.14
N MET A 136 8.40 9.25 -26.51
CA MET A 136 7.68 10.53 -26.73
C MET A 136 8.55 11.74 -26.34
N TYR A 137 9.21 11.67 -25.18
CA TYR A 137 10.09 12.73 -24.70
C TYR A 137 11.30 12.95 -25.65
N ASN A 138 11.95 11.88 -26.08
CA ASN A 138 13.07 11.94 -27.02
C ASN A 138 12.65 12.51 -28.38
N ASN A 139 11.48 12.14 -28.88
CA ASN A 139 10.91 12.72 -30.10
C ASN A 139 10.63 14.21 -29.95
N HIS A 140 10.15 14.66 -28.79
CA HIS A 140 9.94 16.08 -28.50
C HIS A 140 11.24 16.87 -28.45
N ILE A 141 12.29 16.34 -27.83
CA ILE A 141 13.62 16.96 -27.82
C ILE A 141 14.18 17.06 -29.23
N HIS A 142 14.06 15.99 -30.03
CA HIS A 142 14.55 15.97 -31.40
C HIS A 142 13.85 17.04 -32.26
N LYS A 143 12.52 17.16 -32.18
CA LYS A 143 11.76 18.23 -32.86
C LYS A 143 12.18 19.62 -32.42
N LYS A 144 12.42 19.84 -31.11
CA LYS A 144 12.93 21.13 -30.60
C LYS A 144 14.33 21.45 -31.15
N LYS A 145 15.24 20.47 -31.18
CA LYS A 145 16.59 20.65 -31.74
C LYS A 145 16.53 21.03 -33.22
N ILE A 146 15.75 20.31 -34.04
CA ILE A 146 15.57 20.62 -35.48
C ILE A 146 15.08 22.06 -35.66
N ARG A 147 14.08 22.48 -34.87
CA ARG A 147 13.56 23.85 -34.92
C ARG A 147 14.61 24.90 -34.55
N LEU A 148 15.44 24.63 -33.54
CA LEU A 148 16.53 25.52 -33.12
C LEU A 148 17.61 25.65 -34.21
N TYR A 149 18.04 24.53 -34.81
CA TYR A 149 18.99 24.54 -35.92
C TYR A 149 18.45 25.28 -37.16
N GLY A 150 17.14 25.17 -37.45
CA GLY A 150 16.51 25.91 -38.52
C GLY A 150 16.45 27.43 -38.30
N LEU A 151 16.38 27.87 -37.04
CA LEU A 151 16.45 29.29 -36.68
C LEU A 151 17.87 29.84 -36.76
N LEU A 152 18.86 29.06 -36.31
CA LEU A 152 20.27 29.47 -36.34
C LEU A 152 20.87 29.54 -37.74
N ARG A 153 20.31 28.81 -38.73
CA ARG A 153 20.71 28.91 -40.15
C ARG A 153 20.16 30.14 -40.89
N LYS A 154 19.24 30.88 -40.28
CA LYS A 154 18.64 32.10 -40.86
C LYS A 154 19.34 33.40 -40.44
N PHE A 155 20.38 33.29 -39.62
CA PHE A 155 21.32 34.35 -39.26
C PHE A 155 22.69 33.98 -39.80
#